data_AF-A0A1U8L300-F1
#
_entry.id   AF-A0A1U8L300-F1
#
_cell.length_a   1.000
_cell.length_b   1.000
_cell.length_c   1.000
_cell.angle_alpha   90.00
_cell.angle_beta   90.00
_cell.angle_gamma   90.00
#
_symmetry.space_group_name_H-M   'P 1'
#
loop_
_entity.id
_entity.type
_entity.pdbx_description
1 polymer ?
#
loop_
_entity_poly.entity_id
_entity_poly.type
_entity_poly.pdbx_seq_one_letter_code
_entity_poly.pdbx_strand_id
1 'polypeptide(L)'
;METSNGVDKYDYAKELKEFLDTKAGVKGLVDSGLAKIPRIFIKPEEDQSSLQTTCTTHLQVPVIDLNGLESGQRIQIVNNIRQAAQTWGCFLVINNGFPVSLQETILDRARQFHEQPQEVKAPWYSLDAQRRVRFYSNGYFSASTSAQWRDILTFFHVEELQKEQIPQVCR
;
A
#
# COMPACT_ATOMS: atom_id res chain seq x y z
N MET A 1 -42.74 -1.10 -29.18
CA MET A 1 -41.81 0.02 -28.90
C MET A 1 -41.60 0.03 -27.39
N GLU A 2 -40.84 -0.93 -26.89
CA GLU A 2 -39.37 -0.86 -26.69
C GLU A 2 -38.97 0.09 -25.54
N THR A 3 -38.88 -0.56 -24.38
CA THR A 3 -37.86 -0.46 -23.31
C THR A 3 -37.35 0.90 -22.84
N SER A 4 -37.60 1.12 -21.54
CA SER A 4 -36.84 1.97 -20.62
C SER A 4 -35.32 1.83 -20.77
N ASN A 5 -34.59 2.92 -20.54
CA ASN A 5 -33.27 2.88 -19.89
C ASN A 5 -32.90 4.28 -19.39
N GLY A 6 -33.30 4.61 -18.17
CA GLY A 6 -32.70 5.69 -17.41
C GLY A 6 -31.32 5.24 -16.97
N VAL A 7 -30.29 5.62 -17.73
CA VAL A 7 -28.90 5.42 -17.31
C VAL A 7 -28.61 6.45 -16.22
N ASP A 8 -28.67 6.03 -14.96
CA ASP A 8 -28.14 6.80 -13.83
C ASP A 8 -26.69 7.16 -14.13
N LYS A 9 -26.42 8.46 -14.29
CA LYS A 9 -25.07 8.98 -14.49
C LYS A 9 -24.29 8.75 -13.19
N TYR A 10 -23.43 7.74 -13.20
CA TYR A 10 -22.58 7.40 -12.07
C TYR A 10 -21.68 8.59 -11.68
N ASP A 11 -21.82 9.06 -10.44
CA ASP A 11 -21.04 10.17 -9.89
C ASP A 11 -19.89 9.64 -9.03
N TYR A 12 -18.78 9.33 -9.69
CA TYR A 12 -17.54 8.89 -9.05
C TYR A 12 -17.03 9.87 -7.99
N ALA A 13 -17.14 11.17 -8.26
CA ALA A 13 -16.62 12.20 -7.36
C ALA A 13 -17.41 12.27 -6.05
N LYS A 14 -18.74 12.10 -6.14
CA LYS A 14 -19.60 12.01 -4.97
C LYS A 14 -19.29 10.77 -4.12
N GLU A 15 -19.24 9.58 -4.74
CA GLU A 15 -18.95 8.33 -4.00
C GLU A 15 -17.55 8.35 -3.36
N LEU A 16 -16.55 8.88 -4.07
CA LEU A 16 -15.20 9.05 -3.52
C LEU A 16 -15.20 10.01 -2.34
N LYS A 17 -15.90 11.14 -2.44
CA LYS A 17 -16.02 12.10 -1.34
C LYS A 17 -16.69 11.48 -0.12
N GLU A 18 -17.80 10.77 -0.31
CA GLU A 18 -18.50 10.06 0.76
C GLU A 18 -17.58 9.04 1.45
N PHE A 19 -16.81 8.26 0.69
CA PHE A 19 -15.81 7.35 1.22
C PHE A 19 -14.74 8.08 2.05
N LEU A 20 -14.14 9.15 1.52
CA LEU A 20 -13.10 9.91 2.20
C LEU A 20 -13.60 10.59 3.48
N ASP A 21 -14.84 11.08 3.46
CA ASP A 21 -15.49 11.74 4.61
C ASP A 21 -15.71 10.78 5.78
N THR A 22 -15.83 9.47 5.53
CA THR A 22 -15.91 8.47 6.62
C THR A 22 -14.63 8.43 7.46
N LYS A 23 -13.47 8.68 6.86
CA LYS A 23 -12.13 8.49 7.47
C LYS A 23 -11.89 7.08 8.02
N ALA A 24 -12.73 6.11 7.65
CA ALA A 24 -12.65 4.73 8.13
C ALA A 24 -11.61 3.91 7.35
N GLY A 25 -11.27 4.38 6.15
CA GLY A 25 -10.43 3.70 5.20
C GLY A 25 -11.06 2.43 4.62
N VAL A 26 -10.28 1.68 3.84
CA VAL A 26 -10.75 0.45 3.20
C VAL A 26 -11.03 -0.63 4.24
N LYS A 27 -10.23 -0.73 5.31
CA LYS A 27 -10.51 -1.66 6.41
C LYS A 27 -11.86 -1.38 7.07
N GLY A 28 -12.23 -0.12 7.27
CA GLY A 28 -13.56 0.21 7.81
C GLY A 28 -14.71 -0.27 6.92
N LEU A 29 -14.55 -0.21 5.59
CA LEU A 29 -15.51 -0.81 4.65
C LEU A 29 -15.59 -2.33 4.84
N VAL A 30 -14.44 -3.01 4.93
CA VAL A 30 -14.38 -4.46 5.15
C VAL A 30 -15.08 -4.85 6.45
N ASP A 31 -14.75 -4.16 7.54
CA ASP A 31 -15.27 -4.45 8.88
C ASP A 31 -16.79 -4.18 8.99
N SER A 32 -17.35 -3.30 8.14
CA SER A 32 -18.80 -3.05 8.04
C SER A 32 -19.60 -4.20 7.42
N GLY A 33 -18.92 -5.22 6.87
CA GLY A 33 -19.56 -6.37 6.23
C GLY A 33 -20.12 -6.06 4.84
N LEU A 34 -19.43 -5.24 4.04
CA LEU A 34 -19.89 -4.86 2.70
C LEU A 34 -20.32 -6.08 1.85
N ALA A 35 -21.47 -5.98 1.19
CA ALA A 35 -21.95 -7.03 0.28
C ALA A 35 -21.36 -6.92 -1.13
N LYS A 36 -20.97 -5.72 -1.55
CA LYS A 36 -20.43 -5.42 -2.88
C LYS A 36 -19.36 -4.35 -2.80
N ILE A 37 -18.27 -4.55 -3.53
CA ILE A 37 -17.18 -3.56 -3.63
C ILE A 37 -17.73 -2.27 -4.26
N PRO A 38 -17.52 -1.10 -3.63
CA PRO A 38 -17.93 0.19 -4.19
C PRO A 38 -17.33 0.42 -5.59
N ARG A 39 -18.08 1.08 -6.47
CA ARG A 39 -17.70 1.22 -7.88
C ARG A 39 -16.43 2.04 -8.04
N ILE A 40 -16.11 2.92 -7.07
CA ILE A 40 -14.87 3.70 -7.09
C ILE A 40 -13.60 2.82 -7.11
N PHE A 41 -13.66 1.58 -6.63
CA PHE A 41 -12.49 0.67 -6.58
C PHE A 41 -12.42 -0.32 -7.76
N ILE A 42 -13.44 -0.35 -8.61
CA ILE A 42 -13.49 -1.27 -9.76
C ILE A 42 -12.76 -0.63 -10.93
N LYS A 43 -11.74 -1.31 -11.46
CA LYS A 43 -11.00 -0.86 -12.64
C LYS A 43 -11.88 -0.89 -13.90
N PRO A 44 -11.75 0.08 -14.82
CA PRO A 44 -12.42 0.01 -16.12
C PRO A 44 -12.00 -1.26 -16.88
N GLU A 45 -12.88 -1.77 -17.76
CA GLU A 45 -12.64 -3.02 -18.49
C GLU A 45 -11.34 -3.00 -19.32
N GLU A 46 -10.97 -1.84 -19.86
CA GLU A 46 -9.73 -1.64 -20.61
C GLU A 46 -8.49 -2.02 -19.79
N ASP A 47 -8.46 -1.69 -18.50
CA ASP A 47 -7.37 -2.00 -17.57
C ASP A 47 -7.41 -3.46 -17.07
N GLN A 48 -8.59 -4.10 -17.09
CA GLN A 48 -8.77 -5.48 -16.61
C GLN A 48 -8.15 -6.51 -17.55
N SER A 49 -8.07 -6.20 -18.85
CA SER A 49 -7.49 -7.08 -19.88
C SER A 49 -6.02 -7.45 -19.59
N SER A 50 -5.27 -6.54 -18.98
CA SER A 50 -3.86 -6.75 -18.59
C SER A 50 -3.66 -7.79 -17.49
N LEU A 51 -4.68 -8.01 -16.64
CA LEU A 51 -4.63 -8.92 -15.49
C LEU A 51 -4.88 -10.39 -15.88
N GLN A 52 -5.41 -10.64 -17.08
CA GLN A 52 -5.71 -11.99 -17.57
C GLN A 52 -4.49 -12.71 -18.17
N THR A 53 -3.32 -12.08 -18.14
CA THR A 53 -2.07 -12.72 -18.57
C THR A 53 -1.67 -13.78 -17.54
N THR A 54 -2.08 -15.03 -17.76
CA THR A 54 -1.53 -16.16 -17.02
C THR A 54 -0.02 -16.18 -17.28
N CYS A 55 0.78 -15.93 -16.24
CA CYS A 55 2.23 -15.95 -16.35
C CYS A 55 2.65 -17.42 -16.53
N THR A 56 2.87 -17.84 -17.77
CA THR A 56 3.28 -19.20 -18.15
C THR A 56 4.78 -19.43 -18.00
N THR A 57 5.53 -18.42 -17.57
CA THR A 57 6.99 -18.46 -17.44
C THR A 57 7.38 -18.62 -15.97
N HIS A 58 8.29 -19.57 -15.69
CA HIS A 58 8.95 -19.72 -14.39
C HIS A 58 9.98 -18.59 -14.17
N LEU A 59 9.52 -17.34 -14.17
CA LEU A 59 10.36 -16.19 -13.87
C LEU A 59 10.72 -16.22 -12.38
N GLN A 60 12.00 -16.44 -12.08
CA GLN A 60 12.55 -16.34 -10.74
C GLN A 60 13.26 -15.00 -10.58
N VAL A 61 12.70 -14.13 -9.74
CA VAL A 61 13.33 -12.85 -9.38
C VAL A 61 14.70 -13.14 -8.74
N PRO A 62 15.78 -12.42 -9.13
CA PRO A 62 17.10 -12.63 -8.56
C PRO A 62 17.10 -12.47 -7.04
N VAL A 63 17.80 -13.36 -6.35
CA VAL A 63 18.04 -13.30 -4.91
C VAL A 63 19.51 -12.96 -4.68
N ILE A 64 19.78 -11.86 -3.98
CA ILE A 64 21.12 -11.40 -3.62
C ILE A 64 21.40 -11.77 -2.16
N ASP A 65 22.39 -12.62 -1.96
CA ASP A 65 22.93 -12.92 -0.65
C ASP A 65 24.00 -11.88 -0.26
N LEU A 66 23.80 -11.18 0.86
CA LEU A 66 24.77 -10.22 1.39
C LEU A 66 25.78 -10.85 2.36
N ASN A 67 25.65 -12.15 2.64
CA ASN A 67 26.65 -12.88 3.40
C ASN A 67 27.98 -12.84 2.63
N GLY A 68 29.05 -12.41 3.31
CA GLY A 68 30.39 -12.27 2.70
C GLY A 68 30.78 -10.85 2.25
N LEU A 69 29.96 -9.83 2.51
CA LEU A 69 30.37 -8.43 2.38
C LEU A 69 31.66 -8.13 3.17
N GLU A 70 31.79 -8.71 4.37
CA GLU A 70 32.96 -8.54 5.25
C GLU A 70 34.07 -9.59 4.99
N SER A 71 33.81 -10.63 4.19
CA SER A 71 34.76 -11.72 3.91
C SER A 71 35.38 -11.63 2.52
N GLY A 72 35.44 -10.43 1.94
CA GLY A 72 36.09 -10.18 0.64
C GLY A 72 35.24 -10.42 -0.61
N GLN A 73 33.96 -10.82 -0.48
CA GLN A 73 33.07 -11.05 -1.63
C GLN A 73 32.35 -9.78 -2.11
N ARG A 74 32.64 -8.62 -1.51
CA ARG A 74 31.99 -7.33 -1.79
C ARG A 74 31.92 -7.01 -3.29
N ILE A 75 33.00 -7.23 -4.04
CA ILE A 75 33.03 -6.94 -5.49
C ILE A 75 32.01 -7.82 -6.24
N GLN A 76 31.93 -9.11 -5.92
CA GLN A 76 30.98 -10.03 -6.55
C GLN A 76 29.54 -9.65 -6.22
N ILE A 77 29.25 -9.33 -4.95
CA ILE A 77 27.91 -8.92 -4.50
C ILE A 77 27.47 -7.64 -5.22
N VAL A 78 28.35 -6.63 -5.31
CA VAL A 78 28.06 -5.39 -6.06
C VAL A 78 27.82 -5.66 -7.54
N ASN A 79 28.57 -6.58 -8.15
CA ASN A 79 28.34 -6.98 -9.54
C ASN A 79 26.99 -7.67 -9.73
N ASN A 80 26.61 -8.57 -8.82
CA ASN A 80 25.31 -9.24 -8.85
C ASN A 80 24.16 -8.24 -8.70
N ILE A 81 24.27 -7.27 -7.78
CA ILE A 81 23.28 -6.18 -7.61
C ILE A 81 23.15 -5.37 -8.90
N ARG A 82 24.27 -4.96 -9.49
CA ARG A 82 24.27 -4.19 -10.75
C ARG A 82 23.56 -4.96 -11.86
N GLN A 83 23.91 -6.23 -12.04
CA GLN A 83 23.32 -7.08 -13.06
C GLN A 83 21.82 -7.27 -12.84
N ALA A 84 21.40 -7.58 -11.61
CA ALA A 84 19.98 -7.74 -11.29
C ALA A 84 19.19 -6.45 -11.51
N ALA A 85 19.73 -5.30 -11.08
CA ALA A 85 19.10 -4.00 -11.32
C ALA A 85 18.99 -3.66 -12.82
N GLN A 86 20.01 -3.95 -13.62
CA GLN A 86 20.01 -3.67 -15.06
C GLN A 86 19.09 -4.61 -15.86
N THR A 87 19.04 -5.89 -15.51
CA THR A 87 18.29 -6.90 -16.26
C THR A 87 16.83 -7.00 -15.80
N TRP A 88 16.59 -6.93 -14.49
CA TRP A 88 15.26 -7.15 -13.89
C TRP A 88 14.61 -5.89 -13.36
N GLY A 89 15.38 -4.85 -13.03
CA GLY A 89 14.87 -3.65 -12.34
C GLY A 89 14.50 -3.88 -10.87
N CYS A 90 14.51 -5.14 -10.40
CA CYS A 90 14.21 -5.54 -9.03
C CYS A 90 14.98 -6.81 -8.63
N PHE A 91 15.13 -7.02 -7.33
CA PHE A 91 15.75 -8.21 -6.75
C PHE A 91 15.35 -8.36 -5.28
N LEU A 92 15.44 -9.57 -4.75
CA LEU A 92 15.28 -9.86 -3.33
C LEU A 92 16.66 -9.85 -2.65
N VAL A 93 16.70 -9.50 -1.38
CA VAL A 93 17.94 -9.47 -0.59
C VAL A 93 17.77 -10.34 0.65
N ILE A 94 18.73 -11.21 0.91
CA ILE A 94 18.82 -12.04 2.12
C ILE A 94 20.12 -11.76 2.88
N ASN A 95 20.19 -12.18 4.14
CA ASN A 95 21.34 -11.96 5.03
C ASN A 95 21.79 -10.49 5.11
N ASN A 96 20.83 -9.57 5.07
CA ASN A 96 21.04 -8.11 5.08
C ASN A 96 21.39 -7.51 6.45
N GLY A 97 21.60 -8.35 7.47
CA GLY A 97 21.90 -7.93 8.84
C GLY A 97 20.70 -7.38 9.61
N PHE A 98 19.50 -7.30 9.00
CA PHE A 98 18.30 -6.81 9.67
C PHE A 98 17.67 -7.94 10.51
N PRO A 99 17.66 -7.83 11.86
CA PRO A 99 17.22 -8.92 12.72
C PRO A 99 15.79 -9.36 12.43
N VAL A 100 15.55 -10.67 12.35
CA VAL A 100 14.21 -11.23 12.08
C VAL A 100 13.20 -10.77 13.13
N SER A 101 13.58 -10.74 14.40
CA SER A 101 12.72 -10.25 15.49
C SER A 101 12.26 -8.80 15.30
N LEU A 102 13.08 -7.96 14.68
CA LEU A 102 12.72 -6.58 14.36
C LEU A 102 11.76 -6.51 13.17
N GLN A 103 11.91 -7.38 12.17
CA GLN A 103 10.96 -7.52 11.05
C GLN A 103 9.57 -7.90 11.56
N GLU A 104 9.50 -8.93 12.42
CA GLU A 104 8.26 -9.40 13.02
C GLU A 104 7.61 -8.31 13.87
N THR A 105 8.42 -7.58 14.65
CA THR A 105 7.93 -6.45 15.44
C THR A 105 7.31 -5.37 14.56
N ILE A 106 7.94 -4.99 13.44
CA ILE A 106 7.39 -3.96 12.54
C ILE A 106 6.05 -4.41 11.95
N LEU A 107 5.95 -5.67 11.50
CA LEU A 107 4.71 -6.23 10.96
C LEU A 107 3.58 -6.28 12.00
N ASP A 108 3.93 -6.67 13.23
CA ASP A 108 2.99 -6.71 14.35
C ASP A 108 2.50 -5.31 14.72
N ARG A 109 3.39 -4.31 14.79
CA ARG A 109 3.04 -2.91 15.07
C ARG A 109 2.15 -2.31 13.99
N ALA A 110 2.44 -2.59 12.72
CA ALA A 110 1.59 -2.19 11.60
C ALA A 110 0.19 -2.82 11.70
N ARG A 111 0.12 -4.13 11.98
CA ARG A 111 -1.16 -4.83 12.19
C ARG A 111 -1.93 -4.22 13.35
N GLN A 112 -1.29 -4.04 14.51
CA GLN A 112 -1.91 -3.46 15.70
C GLN A 112 -2.51 -2.09 15.40
N PHE A 113 -1.82 -1.23 14.65
CA PHE A 113 -2.37 0.06 14.23
C PHE A 113 -3.63 -0.09 13.37
N HIS A 114 -3.59 -0.92 12.33
CA HIS A 114 -4.72 -1.06 11.41
C HIS A 114 -5.94 -1.72 12.07
N GLU A 115 -5.73 -2.63 13.02
CA GLU A 115 -6.79 -3.29 13.81
C GLU A 115 -7.38 -2.41 14.92
N GLN A 116 -6.87 -1.20 15.17
CA GLN A 116 -7.49 -0.31 16.15
C GLN A 116 -8.88 0.15 15.69
N PRO A 117 -9.79 0.46 16.64
CA PRO A 117 -11.07 1.10 16.34
C PRO A 117 -10.89 2.38 15.53
N GLN A 118 -11.88 2.70 14.69
CA GLN A 118 -11.84 3.86 13.80
C GLN A 118 -11.61 5.16 14.58
N GLU A 119 -12.20 5.30 15.76
CA GLU A 119 -12.11 6.49 16.62
C GLU A 119 -10.66 6.79 17.03
N VAL A 120 -9.86 5.74 17.22
CA VAL A 120 -8.44 5.86 17.59
C VAL A 120 -7.58 6.22 16.38
N LYS A 121 -7.95 5.74 15.18
CA LYS A 121 -7.25 6.02 13.92
C LYS A 121 -7.63 7.35 13.30
N ALA A 122 -8.84 7.84 13.53
CA ALA A 122 -9.40 9.05 12.92
C ALA A 122 -8.54 10.31 13.09
N PRO A 123 -7.88 10.57 14.23
CA PRO A 123 -6.98 11.72 14.39
C PRO A 123 -5.77 11.69 13.44
N TRP A 124 -5.37 10.50 12.99
CA TRP A 124 -4.27 10.29 12.05
C TRP A 124 -4.73 10.37 10.59
N TYR A 125 -6.03 10.26 10.32
CA TYR A 125 -6.55 10.27 8.96
C TYR A 125 -6.38 11.65 8.31
N SER A 126 -5.58 11.74 7.25
CA SER A 126 -5.32 13.02 6.56
C SER A 126 -4.86 12.85 5.12
N LEU A 127 -5.40 13.66 4.22
CA LEU A 127 -4.93 13.80 2.83
C LEU A 127 -3.83 14.85 2.67
N ASP A 128 -3.59 15.66 3.69
CA ASP A 128 -2.51 16.65 3.70
C ASP A 128 -1.15 15.94 3.67
N ALA A 129 -0.38 16.18 2.61
CA ALA A 129 0.94 15.59 2.40
C ALA A 129 2.03 16.23 3.26
N GLN A 130 1.79 17.39 3.86
CA GLN A 130 2.73 18.05 4.78
C GLN A 130 2.72 17.40 6.17
N ARG A 131 1.69 16.61 6.48
CA ARG A 131 1.58 15.95 7.77
C ARG A 131 2.60 14.81 7.87
N ARG A 132 3.58 14.97 8.78
CA ARG A 132 4.69 14.02 8.98
C ARG A 132 4.25 12.60 9.37
N VAL A 133 3.14 12.45 10.10
CA VAL A 133 2.53 11.15 10.36
C VAL A 133 1.05 11.18 9.99
N ARG A 134 0.65 10.33 9.05
CA ARG A 134 -0.72 10.30 8.54
C ARG A 134 -1.15 8.90 8.10
N PHE A 135 -2.42 8.63 8.33
CA PHE A 135 -3.16 7.48 7.86
C PHE A 135 -4.06 7.91 6.69
N TYR A 136 -4.14 7.14 5.61
CA TYR A 136 -5.03 7.42 4.47
C TYR A 136 -5.15 6.19 3.57
N SER A 137 -6.20 6.13 2.76
CA SER A 137 -6.43 5.01 1.83
C SER A 137 -6.16 5.37 0.38
N ASN A 138 -6.51 6.60 0.02
CA ASN A 138 -6.43 7.12 -1.33
C ASN A 138 -5.91 8.57 -1.28
N GLY A 139 -5.09 8.95 -2.26
CA GLY A 139 -4.75 10.36 -2.47
C GLY A 139 -5.82 11.09 -3.27
N TYR A 140 -5.56 12.35 -3.64
CA TYR A 140 -6.38 13.04 -4.64
C TYR A 140 -6.10 12.43 -6.02
N PHE A 141 -6.97 11.53 -6.49
CA PHE A 141 -6.91 10.94 -7.83
C PHE A 141 -7.86 11.67 -8.79
N SER A 142 -7.53 11.66 -10.09
CA SER A 142 -8.43 12.11 -11.15
C SER A 142 -9.53 11.08 -11.40
N ALA A 143 -10.67 11.52 -11.93
CA ALA A 143 -11.82 10.67 -12.27
C ALA A 143 -11.54 9.58 -13.34
N SER A 144 -10.33 9.57 -13.92
CA SER A 144 -9.88 8.59 -14.91
C SER A 144 -9.26 7.34 -14.30
N THR A 145 -9.02 7.30 -12.98
CA THR A 145 -8.32 6.20 -12.32
C THR A 145 -9.11 5.72 -11.11
N SER A 146 -9.41 4.43 -11.06
CA SER A 146 -10.09 3.82 -9.91
C SER A 146 -9.27 3.97 -8.63
N ALA A 147 -9.97 4.17 -7.52
CA ALA A 147 -9.41 4.19 -6.18
C ALA A 147 -8.70 2.86 -5.87
N GLN A 148 -7.67 2.95 -5.04
CA GLN A 148 -6.88 1.81 -4.59
C GLN A 148 -7.57 1.13 -3.40
N TRP A 149 -7.70 -0.20 -3.47
CA TRP A 149 -8.18 -1.03 -2.36
C TRP A 149 -7.05 -1.28 -1.34
N ARG A 150 -6.66 -0.23 -0.62
CA ARG A 150 -5.58 -0.28 0.37
C ARG A 150 -5.72 0.82 1.43
N ASP A 151 -5.01 0.61 2.53
CA ASP A 151 -4.82 1.55 3.62
C ASP A 151 -3.32 1.76 3.84
N ILE A 152 -2.92 2.97 4.22
CA ILE A 152 -1.51 3.38 4.34
C ILE A 152 -1.32 4.21 5.60
N LEU A 153 -0.36 3.84 6.44
CA LEU A 153 0.22 4.70 7.47
C LEU A 153 1.62 5.12 7.02
N THR A 154 1.88 6.41 6.93
CA THR A 154 3.20 6.96 6.55
C THR A 154 3.82 7.76 7.66
N PHE A 155 5.14 7.66 7.77
CA PHE A 155 5.97 8.49 8.62
C PHE A 155 7.04 9.20 7.76
N PHE A 156 7.19 10.50 7.92
CA PHE A 156 8.21 11.33 7.28
C PHE A 156 9.07 12.02 8.35
N HIS A 157 10.36 12.16 8.07
CA HIS A 157 11.34 12.76 9.00
C HIS A 157 11.27 12.14 10.40
N VAL A 158 11.31 10.79 10.46
CA VAL A 158 11.08 10.01 11.68
C VAL A 158 12.04 10.41 12.80
N GLU A 159 13.27 10.72 12.44
CA GLU A 159 14.34 11.20 13.31
C GLU A 159 14.01 12.52 14.04
N GLU A 160 13.06 13.31 13.52
CA GLU A 160 12.62 14.58 14.10
C GLU A 160 11.26 14.47 14.83
N LEU A 161 10.68 13.27 14.90
CA LEU A 161 9.39 13.05 15.55
C LEU A 161 9.57 12.88 17.06
N GLN A 162 8.75 13.62 17.82
CA GLN A 162 8.58 13.34 19.24
C GLN A 162 7.71 12.09 19.42
N LYS A 163 7.88 11.38 20.54
CA LYS A 163 7.16 10.13 20.85
C LYS A 163 5.63 10.33 20.78
N GLU A 164 5.15 11.50 21.19
CA GLU A 164 3.74 11.89 21.20
C GLU A 164 3.16 12.03 19.79
N GLN A 165 4.01 12.32 18.80
CA GLN A 165 3.66 12.45 17.39
C GLN A 165 3.60 11.10 16.65
N ILE A 166 3.88 9.99 17.34
CA ILE A 166 3.80 8.62 16.84
C ILE A 166 2.59 7.93 17.48
N PRO A 167 1.75 7.20 16.71
CA PRO A 167 0.68 6.37 17.25
C PRO A 167 1.20 5.47 18.35
N GLN A 168 0.48 5.37 19.47
CA GLN A 168 0.98 4.70 20.67
C GLN A 168 1.43 3.27 20.41
N VAL A 169 0.70 2.54 19.56
CA VAL A 169 1.00 1.15 19.17
C VAL A 169 2.19 1.02 18.22
N CYS A 170 2.73 2.11 17.68
CA CYS A 170 3.88 2.12 16.76
C CYS A 170 5.16 2.68 17.40
N ARG A 171 5.14 3.00 18.69
CA ARG A 171 6.28 3.53 19.44
C ARG A 171 7.29 2.46 19.84
#